data_AF-A0A1C6FSU5-F1
#
_entry.id   AF-A0A1C6FSU5-F1
#
_cell.length_a   1.000
_cell.length_b   1.000
_cell.length_c   1.000
_cell.angle_alpha   90.00
_cell.angle_beta   90.00
_cell.angle_gamma   90.00
#
_symmetry.space_group_name_H-M   'P 1'
#
loop_
_entity.id
_entity.type
_entity.pdbx_description
1 polymer ?
#
loop_
_entity_poly.entity_id
_entity_poly.type
_entity_poly.pdbx_seq_one_letter_code
_entity_poly.pdbx_strand_id
1 'polypeptide(L)'
;MAGLNCEIRWETRLCEVDGELGYFHCWEHWSNVIDASPLRGGHPGGQIGQVYGIVEFTDGVRRVDPSKIKFCDEENALLTEMAKHHQEGNT
;
A
#
# COMPACT_ATOMS: atom_id res chain seq x y z
N MET A 1 37.47 3.53 -22.03
CA MET A 1 36.79 3.71 -20.73
C MET A 1 35.35 3.27 -20.91
N ALA A 2 35.01 2.03 -20.54
CA ALA A 2 33.61 1.63 -20.52
C ALA A 2 32.95 2.39 -19.36
N GLY A 3 32.02 3.30 -19.68
CA GLY A 3 31.27 4.03 -18.66
C GLY A 3 30.35 3.06 -17.90
N LEU A 4 30.24 3.25 -16.58
CA LEU A 4 29.20 2.60 -15.78
C LEU A 4 27.83 3.08 -16.27
N ASN A 5 27.01 2.15 -16.76
CA ASN A 5 25.60 2.40 -17.02
C ASN A 5 24.82 2.09 -15.74
N CYS A 6 24.19 3.10 -15.15
CA CYS A 6 23.35 2.98 -13.95
C CYS A 6 21.93 3.42 -14.32
N GLU A 7 20.98 2.50 -14.23
CA GLU A 7 19.55 2.76 -14.46
C GLU A 7 18.82 2.67 -13.11
N ILE A 8 18.21 3.76 -12.68
CA ILE A 8 17.33 3.78 -11.50
C ILE A 8 15.93 3.41 -11.97
N ARG A 9 15.40 2.29 -11.48
CA ARG A 9 14.05 1.82 -11.75
C ARG A 9 13.22 1.85 -10.48
N TRP A 10 11.98 2.29 -10.60
CA TRP A 10 10.97 2.15 -9.55
C TRP A 10 10.27 0.82 -9.78
N GLU A 11 10.62 -0.17 -8.97
CA GLU A 11 9.95 -1.47 -9.03
C GLU A 11 8.54 -1.34 -8.43
N THR A 12 7.55 -1.76 -9.21
CA THR A 12 6.16 -1.90 -8.77
C THR A 12 5.90 -3.34 -8.36
N ARG A 13 5.03 -3.52 -7.37
CA ARG A 13 4.67 -4.85 -6.87
C ARG A 13 3.32 -5.27 -7.42
N LEU A 14 3.17 -6.53 -7.84
CA LEU A 14 1.90 -7.05 -8.30
C LEU A 14 0.98 -7.31 -7.09
N CYS A 15 -0.25 -6.82 -7.15
CA CYS A 15 -1.23 -7.03 -6.10
C CYS A 15 -2.63 -7.32 -6.65
N GLU A 16 -3.46 -7.91 -5.78
CA GLU A 16 -4.89 -8.05 -5.94
C GLU A 16 -5.60 -7.18 -4.91
N VAL A 17 -6.63 -6.46 -5.33
CA VAL A 17 -7.50 -5.65 -4.49
C VAL A 17 -8.93 -6.01 -4.79
N ASP A 18 -9.65 -6.55 -3.79
CA ASP A 18 -11.06 -6.95 -3.93
C ASP A 18 -11.35 -7.84 -5.17
N GLY A 19 -10.37 -8.67 -5.58
CA GLY A 19 -10.46 -9.57 -6.73
C GLY A 19 -9.98 -8.97 -8.06
N GLU A 20 -9.54 -7.72 -8.09
CA GLU A 20 -8.98 -7.06 -9.27
C GLU A 20 -7.45 -6.97 -9.19
N LEU A 21 -6.75 -7.36 -10.25
CA LEU A 21 -5.29 -7.27 -10.33
C LEU A 21 -4.84 -5.84 -10.65
N GLY A 22 -3.76 -5.40 -10.01
CA GLY A 22 -3.13 -4.11 -10.25
C GLY A 22 -1.66 -4.07 -9.84
N TYR A 23 -1.01 -2.95 -10.14
CA TYR A 23 0.36 -2.68 -9.72
C TYR A 23 0.36 -1.67 -8.58
N PHE A 24 0.93 -2.08 -7.45
CA PHE A 24 1.21 -1.19 -6.34
C PHE A 24 2.43 -0.31 -6.66
N HIS A 25 2.25 1.01 -6.59
CA HIS A 25 3.30 1.99 -6.84
C HIS A 25 3.95 2.49 -5.55
N CYS A 26 3.15 2.96 -4.60
CA CYS A 26 3.66 3.56 -3.37
C CYS A 26 2.59 3.74 -2.29
N TRP A 27 3.06 4.07 -1.09
CA TRP A 27 2.21 4.54 0.00
C TRP A 27 2.07 6.06 -0.07
N GLU A 28 0.84 6.54 -0.04
CA GLU A 28 0.52 7.96 0.13
C GLU A 28 0.18 8.24 1.59
N HIS A 29 0.85 9.24 2.16
CA HIS A 29 0.50 9.80 3.47
C HIS A 29 -0.37 11.03 3.25
N TRP A 30 -1.69 10.83 3.35
CA TRP A 30 -2.66 11.90 3.17
C TRP A 30 -3.02 12.52 4.53
N SER A 31 -3.26 13.82 4.53
CA SER A 31 -3.83 14.49 5.70
C SER A 31 -4.70 15.67 5.29
N ASN A 32 -5.69 15.98 6.12
CA ASN A 32 -6.55 17.14 5.92
C ASN A 32 -6.95 17.77 7.25
N VAL A 33 -7.14 19.09 7.23
CA VAL A 33 -7.63 19.85 8.38
C VAL A 33 -9.14 19.73 8.43
N ILE A 34 -9.68 19.50 9.61
CA ILE A 34 -11.10 19.39 9.89
C ILE A 34 -11.48 20.50 10.87
N ASP A 35 -12.45 21.32 10.47
CA ASP A 35 -12.95 22.41 11.30
C ASP A 35 -13.68 21.88 12.54
N ALA A 36 -13.75 22.74 13.56
CA ALA A 36 -14.54 22.43 14.76
C ALA A 36 -16.04 22.37 14.41
N SER A 37 -16.76 21.51 15.12
CA SER A 37 -18.21 21.47 15.02
C SER A 37 -18.81 22.81 15.47
N PRO A 38 -19.76 23.40 14.71
CA PRO A 38 -20.38 24.67 15.08
C PRO A 38 -21.41 24.55 16.21
N LEU A 39 -21.76 23.33 16.63
CA LEU A 39 -22.77 23.09 17.66
C LEU A 39 -22.16 23.19 19.07
N ARG A 40 -22.92 23.72 20.03
CA ARG A 40 -22.48 23.80 21.43
C ARG A 40 -22.26 22.39 22.00
N GLY A 41 -21.03 22.10 22.41
CA GLY A 41 -20.60 20.78 22.88
C GLY A 41 -20.17 19.81 21.77
N GLY A 42 -20.03 20.29 20.53
CA GLY A 42 -19.54 19.49 19.41
C GLY A 42 -18.04 19.19 19.44
N HIS A 43 -17.57 18.35 18.51
CA HIS A 43 -16.17 17.93 18.45
C HIS A 43 -15.23 19.12 18.18
N PRO A 44 -14.01 19.12 18.76
CA PRO A 44 -12.99 20.10 18.41
C PRO A 44 -12.54 19.90 16.96
N GLY A 45 -12.03 20.98 16.35
CA GLY A 45 -11.31 20.90 15.08
C GLY A 45 -9.95 20.20 15.27
N GLY A 46 -9.35 19.75 14.19
CA GLY A 46 -8.07 19.03 14.23
C GLY A 46 -7.56 18.67 12.84
N GLN A 47 -6.67 17.69 12.79
CA GLN A 47 -6.16 17.12 11.55
C GLN A 47 -6.48 15.63 11.53
N ILE A 48 -7.02 15.15 10.42
CA ILE A 48 -7.11 13.72 10.13
C ILE A 48 -5.96 13.33 9.22
N GLY A 49 -5.30 12.21 9.52
CA GLY A 49 -4.27 11.62 8.69
C GLY A 49 -4.65 10.18 8.35
N GLN A 50 -4.32 9.76 7.13
CA GLN A 50 -4.57 8.40 6.68
C GLN A 50 -3.50 7.96 5.68
N VAL A 51 -3.21 6.67 5.66
CA VAL A 51 -2.31 6.04 4.68
C VAL A 51 -3.15 5.30 3.66
N TYR A 52 -2.81 5.49 2.39
CA TYR A 52 -3.40 4.78 1.26
C TYR A 52 -2.32 4.12 0.42
N GLY A 53 -2.63 2.96 -0.17
CA GLY A 53 -1.83 2.43 -1.27
C GLY A 53 -2.28 3.04 -2.59
N ILE A 54 -1.33 3.47 -3.41
CA ILE A 54 -1.58 3.91 -4.78
C ILE A 54 -1.41 2.70 -5.69
N VAL A 55 -2.51 2.26 -6.28
CA VAL A 55 -2.55 1.06 -7.14
C VAL A 55 -3.07 1.43 -8.53
N GLU A 56 -2.34 1.02 -9.55
CA GLU A 56 -2.73 1.12 -10.95
C GLU A 56 -3.47 -0.14 -11.39
N PHE A 57 -4.67 0.06 -11.90
CA PHE A 57 -5.51 -0.95 -12.51
C PHE A 57 -5.66 -0.65 -14.00
N THR A 58 -6.33 -1.55 -14.73
CA THR A 58 -6.56 -1.35 -16.18
C THR A 58 -7.44 -0.14 -16.51
N ASP A 59 -8.26 0.33 -15.56
CA ASP A 59 -9.13 1.49 -15.68
C ASP A 59 -8.50 2.79 -15.15
N GLY A 60 -7.37 2.72 -14.45
CA GLY A 60 -6.63 3.85 -13.93
C GLY A 60 -6.05 3.66 -12.53
N VAL A 61 -5.53 4.74 -11.97
CA VAL A 61 -4.85 4.76 -10.67
C VAL A 61 -5.82 5.16 -9.56
N ARG A 62 -5.84 4.40 -8.45
CA ARG A 62 -6.78 4.60 -7.33
C ARG A 62 -6.06 4.56 -5.98
N ARG A 63 -6.61 5.29 -5.01
CA ARG A 63 -6.28 5.14 -3.57
C ARG A 63 -7.00 3.92 -3.03
N VAL A 64 -6.26 2.99 -2.44
CA VAL A 64 -6.78 1.75 -1.87
C VAL A 64 -6.46 1.71 -0.38
N ASP A 65 -7.42 1.23 0.42
CA ASP A 65 -7.19 0.98 1.84
C ASP A 65 -6.06 -0.05 2.01
N PRO A 66 -5.04 0.20 2.86
CA PRO A 66 -3.92 -0.72 3.03
C PRO A 66 -4.32 -2.17 3.34
N SER A 67 -5.40 -2.38 4.08
CA SER A 67 -5.87 -3.72 4.48
C SER A 67 -6.44 -4.55 3.33
N LYS A 68 -6.79 -3.90 2.21
CA LYS A 68 -7.34 -4.57 1.03
C LYS A 68 -6.28 -5.05 0.04
N ILE A 69 -5.04 -4.60 0.19
CA ILE A 69 -3.97 -4.90 -0.76
C ILE A 69 -3.37 -6.26 -0.41
N LYS A 70 -3.46 -7.20 -1.36
CA LYS A 70 -2.81 -8.51 -1.26
C LYS A 70 -1.72 -8.58 -2.31
N PHE A 71 -0.46 -8.53 -1.90
CA PHE A 71 0.65 -8.80 -2.83
C PHE A 71 0.58 -10.24 -3.30
N CYS A 72 0.76 -10.46 -4.59
CA CYS A 72 0.72 -11.78 -5.23
C CYS A 72 1.91 -11.98 -6.17
N ASP A 73 3.01 -11.28 -5.90
CA ASP A 73 4.30 -11.39 -6.59
C ASP A 73 5.21 -12.48 -5.99
N GLU A 74 6.37 -12.67 -6.60
CA GLU A 74 7.38 -13.64 -6.16
C GLU A 74 7.87 -13.39 -4.72
N GLU A 75 7.97 -12.12 -4.31
CA GLU A 75 8.36 -11.77 -2.95
C GLU A 75 7.29 -12.22 -1.93
N ASN A 76 6.00 -12.06 -2.25
CA ASN A 76 4.93 -12.60 -1.41
C ASN A 76 4.88 -14.14 -1.41
N ALA A 77 5.19 -14.77 -2.55
CA ALA A 77 5.31 -16.23 -2.61
C ALA A 77 6.42 -16.74 -1.68
N LEU A 78 7.58 -16.08 -1.66
CA LEU A 78 8.67 -16.39 -0.75
C LEU A 78 8.27 -16.20 0.73
N LEU A 79 7.60 -15.09 1.05
CA LEU A 79 7.07 -14.84 2.39
C LEU A 79 6.12 -15.97 2.84
N THR A 80 5.29 -16.47 1.93
CA THR A 80 4.37 -17.57 2.19
C THR A 80 5.10 -18.88 2.54
N GLU A 81 6.17 -19.22 1.81
CA GLU A 81 6.97 -20.42 2.13
C GLU A 81 7.70 -20.27 3.46
N MET A 82 8.25 -19.09 3.76
CA MET A 82 8.89 -18.82 5.05
C MET A 82 7.91 -18.97 6.22
N ALA A 83 6.67 -18.53 6.05
CA ALA A 83 5.63 -18.65 7.07
C ALA A 83 5.29 -20.12 7.37
N LYS A 84 5.25 -20.99 6.35
CA LYS A 84 5.04 -22.44 6.53
C LYS A 84 6.15 -23.08 7.35
N HIS A 85 7.41 -22.84 6.99
CA HIS A 85 8.56 -23.39 7.72
C HIS A 85 8.62 -22.93 9.18
N HIS A 86 8.22 -21.69 9.47
CA HIS A 86 8.14 -21.19 10.85
C HIS A 86 7.09 -21.93 11.69
N GLN A 87 5.97 -22.33 11.09
CA GLN A 87 4.92 -23.09 11.77
C GLN A 87 5.35 -24.54 12.03
N GLU A 88 6.02 -25.18 11.06
CA GLU A 88 6.55 -26.54 11.18
C GLU A 88 7.65 -26.66 12.25
N GLY A 89 8.51 -25.64 12.40
CA GLY A 89 9.55 -25.62 13.43
C GLY A 89 9.05 -25.33 14.85
N ASN A 90 7.79 -24.92 15.00
CA ASN A 90 7.13 -24.63 16.29
C ASN A 90 6.12 -25.72 16.71
N THR A 91 6.04 -26.83 15.97
CA THR A 91 5.18 -27.98 16.27
C THR A 91 6.02 -29.16 16.73
#